data_AF-A0A931HQG5-F1
#
_entry.id   AF-A0A931HQG5-F1
#
_cell.length_a   1.000
_cell.length_b   1.000
_cell.length_c   1.000
_cell.angle_alpha   90.00
_cell.angle_beta   90.00
_cell.angle_gamma   90.00
#
_symmetry.space_group_name_H-M   'P 1'
#
loop_
_entity.id
_entity.type
_entity.pdbx_description
1 polymer ?
#
loop_
_entity_poly.entity_id
_entity_poly.type
_entity_poly.pdbx_seq_one_letter_code
_entity_poly.pdbx_strand_id
1 'polypeptide(L)'
;FEVLRAGGDNALGGKNLDATISRWVDRQLADENPDLAAWLRRPEGLDARRNLDDQIRRAKELLSQAPSATIRITGNGADMTFTLTRDEFEQLIEPQITRGVQLAASVLRDAGVDRGGLQALYLTGGSSRIPYVHRRLAELGPIATLDDP
;
A
#
# COMPACT_ATOMS: atom_id res chain seq x y z
N PHE A 1 20.58 3.24 -23.38
CA PHE A 1 20.64 3.67 -21.97
C PHE A 1 21.65 2.79 -21.25
N GLU A 2 22.30 3.31 -20.21
CA GLU A 2 23.22 2.56 -19.34
C GLU A 2 22.60 2.46 -17.94
N VAL A 3 22.73 1.30 -17.29
CA VAL A 3 22.24 1.09 -15.92
C VAL A 3 23.41 1.22 -14.95
N LEU A 4 23.43 2.29 -14.15
CA LEU A 4 24.48 2.48 -13.15
C LEU A 4 24.35 1.48 -12.00
N ARG A 5 23.16 1.35 -11.41
CA ARG A 5 22.85 0.41 -10.32
C ARG A 5 21.40 -0.04 -10.35
N ALA A 6 21.14 -1.20 -9.75
CA ALA A 6 19.80 -1.73 -9.53
C ALA A 6 19.68 -2.27 -8.10
N GLY A 7 18.53 -2.07 -7.48
CA GLY A 7 18.19 -2.58 -6.16
C GLY A 7 16.68 -2.73 -6.03
N GLY A 8 16.23 -3.64 -5.17
CA GLY A 8 14.81 -3.98 -5.03
C GLY A 8 14.53 -4.74 -3.75
N ASP A 9 13.25 -4.78 -3.36
CA ASP A 9 12.76 -5.55 -2.23
C ASP A 9 11.40 -6.15 -2.57
N ASN A 10 11.35 -7.49 -2.63
CA ASN A 10 10.13 -8.24 -2.96
C ASN A 10 9.03 -8.11 -1.88
N ALA A 11 9.36 -7.58 -0.70
CA ALA A 11 8.39 -7.27 0.34
C ALA A 11 7.74 -5.87 0.19
N LEU A 12 8.17 -5.07 -0.79
CA LEU A 12 7.62 -3.76 -1.09
C LEU A 12 6.78 -3.80 -2.35
N GLY A 13 5.49 -4.08 -2.17
CA GLY A 13 4.54 -4.13 -3.28
C GLY A 13 3.09 -3.96 -2.84
N GLY A 14 2.21 -3.76 -3.81
CA GLY A 14 0.79 -3.51 -3.56
C GLY A 14 0.10 -4.60 -2.74
N LYS A 15 0.48 -5.87 -2.92
CA LYS A 15 -0.04 -7.00 -2.13
C LYS A 15 0.38 -6.93 -0.66
N ASN A 16 1.57 -6.41 -0.36
CA ASN A 16 2.02 -6.23 1.01
C ASN A 16 1.27 -5.09 1.70
N LEU A 17 0.87 -4.06 0.95
CA LEU A 17 -0.02 -3.00 1.46
C LEU A 17 -1.43 -3.54 1.71
N ASP A 18 -1.95 -4.38 0.80
CA ASP A 18 -3.24 -5.07 1.00
C ASP A 18 -3.20 -5.94 2.27
N ALA A 19 -2.11 -6.69 2.47
CA ALA A 19 -1.93 -7.47 3.70
C ALA A 19 -1.86 -6.61 4.96
N THR A 20 -1.33 -5.39 4.88
CA THR A 20 -1.31 -4.43 6.00
C THR A 20 -2.71 -3.96 6.35
N ILE A 21 -3.53 -3.58 5.36
CA ILE A 21 -4.94 -3.24 5.59
C ILE A 21 -5.71 -4.46 6.10
N SER A 22 -5.43 -5.65 5.56
CA SER A 22 -6.08 -6.89 6.02
C SER A 22 -5.82 -7.16 7.50
N ARG A 23 -4.59 -7.01 7.98
CA ARG A 23 -4.28 -7.13 9.41
C ARG A 23 -4.97 -6.05 10.26
N TRP A 24 -5.20 -4.86 9.70
CA TRP A 24 -5.99 -3.83 10.37
C TRP A 24 -7.45 -4.28 10.49
N VAL A 25 -8.08 -4.76 9.40
CA VAL A 25 -9.46 -5.28 9.43
C VAL A 25 -9.60 -6.48 10.37
N ASP A 26 -8.66 -7.43 10.32
CA ASP A 26 -8.69 -8.62 11.18
C ASP A 26 -8.66 -8.28 12.67
N ARG A 27 -7.97 -7.18 13.05
CA ARG A 27 -7.99 -6.67 14.44
C ARG A 27 -9.34 -6.08 14.79
N GLN A 28 -9.90 -5.21 13.95
CA GLN A 28 -11.23 -4.64 14.18
C GLN A 28 -12.30 -5.73 14.30
N LEU A 29 -12.24 -6.76 13.43
CA LEU A 29 -13.14 -7.91 13.49
C LEU A 29 -12.97 -8.73 14.76
N ALA A 30 -11.74 -8.96 15.22
CA ALA A 30 -11.50 -9.72 16.44
C ALA A 30 -12.11 -9.00 17.66
N ASP A 31 -12.10 -7.67 17.65
CA ASP A 31 -12.63 -6.83 18.73
C ASP A 31 -14.17 -6.72 18.65
N GLU A 32 -14.74 -6.51 17.46
CA GLU A 32 -16.19 -6.27 17.29
C GLU A 32 -17.03 -7.54 17.07
N ASN A 33 -16.48 -8.56 16.40
CA ASN A 33 -17.20 -9.81 16.08
C ASN A 33 -16.24 -11.01 15.95
N PRO A 34 -15.77 -11.56 17.09
CA PRO A 34 -14.79 -12.65 17.10
C PRO A 34 -15.31 -13.93 16.43
N ASP A 35 -16.63 -14.18 16.46
CA ASP A 35 -17.26 -15.33 15.82
C ASP A 35 -17.15 -15.24 14.29
N LEU A 36 -17.42 -14.07 13.70
CA LEU A 36 -17.21 -13.81 12.28
C LEU A 36 -15.72 -13.91 11.92
N ALA A 37 -14.84 -13.34 12.75
CA ALA A 37 -13.38 -13.41 12.54
C ALA A 37 -12.87 -14.86 12.52
N ALA A 38 -13.38 -15.71 13.42
CA ALA A 38 -13.05 -17.12 13.46
C ALA A 38 -13.63 -17.89 12.26
N TRP A 39 -14.87 -17.60 11.86
CA TRP A 39 -15.53 -18.24 10.73
C TRP A 39 -14.84 -17.94 9.39
N LEU A 40 -14.35 -16.72 9.16
CA LEU A 40 -13.62 -16.33 7.95
C LEU A 40 -12.33 -17.14 7.70
N ARG A 41 -11.80 -17.82 8.73
CA ARG A 41 -10.61 -18.68 8.63
C ARG A 41 -10.94 -20.15 8.34
N ARG A 42 -12.23 -20.51 8.34
CA ARG A 42 -12.69 -21.89 8.08
C ARG A 42 -12.96 -22.10 6.59
N PRO A 43 -13.00 -23.36 6.11
CA PRO A 43 -13.32 -23.66 4.70
C PRO A 43 -14.61 -23.00 4.21
N GLU A 44 -15.64 -22.94 5.05
CA GLU A 44 -16.95 -22.35 4.73
C GLU A 44 -16.90 -20.82 4.57
N GLY A 45 -15.90 -20.17 5.18
CA GLY A 45 -15.68 -18.73 5.13
C GLY A 45 -14.76 -18.26 4.00
N LEU A 46 -14.16 -19.17 3.22
CA LEU A 46 -13.13 -18.83 2.24
C LEU A 46 -13.62 -17.88 1.14
N ASP A 47 -14.86 -18.03 0.67
CA ASP A 47 -15.40 -17.13 -0.37
C ASP A 47 -15.69 -15.73 0.18
N ALA A 48 -16.18 -15.64 1.42
CA ALA A 48 -16.33 -14.36 2.11
C ALA A 48 -14.96 -13.70 2.37
N ARG A 49 -13.94 -14.49 2.70
CA ARG A 49 -12.56 -14.01 2.86
C ARG A 49 -11.97 -13.48 1.56
N ARG A 50 -12.18 -14.19 0.44
CA ARG A 50 -11.76 -13.72 -0.91
C ARG A 50 -12.46 -12.41 -1.28
N ASN A 51 -13.76 -12.31 -1.00
CA ASN A 51 -14.51 -11.07 -1.22
C ASN A 51 -13.93 -9.92 -0.38
N LEU A 52 -13.60 -10.18 0.88
CA LEU A 52 -12.93 -9.21 1.75
C LEU A 52 -11.58 -8.75 1.19
N ASP A 53 -10.73 -9.68 0.74
CA ASP A 53 -9.44 -9.34 0.13
C ASP A 53 -9.61 -8.45 -1.12
N ASP A 54 -10.66 -8.69 -1.92
CA ASP A 54 -11.03 -7.81 -3.04
C ASP A 54 -11.54 -6.43 -2.59
N GLN A 55 -12.35 -6.36 -1.53
CA GLN A 55 -12.78 -5.08 -0.95
C GLN A 55 -11.59 -4.28 -0.42
N ILE A 56 -10.62 -4.93 0.22
CA ILE A 56 -9.39 -4.30 0.72
C ILE A 56 -8.59 -3.70 -0.43
N ARG A 57 -8.38 -4.46 -1.50
CA ARG A 57 -7.66 -3.97 -2.69
C ARG A 57 -8.36 -2.75 -3.29
N ARG A 58 -9.70 -2.81 -3.44
CA ARG A 58 -10.50 -1.66 -3.92
C ARG A 58 -10.39 -0.47 -2.99
N ALA A 59 -10.45 -0.67 -1.67
CA ALA A 59 -10.32 0.40 -0.69
C ALA A 59 -8.95 1.09 -0.80
N LYS A 60 -7.85 0.32 -0.91
CA LYS A 60 -6.50 0.86 -1.14
C LYS A 60 -6.43 1.71 -2.41
N GLU A 61 -6.96 1.20 -3.53
CA GLU A 61 -7.00 1.92 -4.80
C GLU A 61 -7.82 3.22 -4.68
N LEU A 62 -8.97 3.16 -4.02
CA LEU A 62 -9.84 4.31 -3.79
C LEU A 62 -9.18 5.38 -2.89
N LEU A 63 -8.44 4.98 -1.86
CA LEU A 63 -7.72 5.89 -0.96
C LEU A 63 -6.65 6.72 -1.67
N SER A 64 -6.20 6.30 -2.86
CA SER A 64 -5.31 7.12 -3.70
C SER A 64 -6.02 8.35 -4.29
N GLN A 65 -7.35 8.38 -4.29
CA GLN A 65 -8.17 9.42 -4.91
C GLN A 65 -9.17 10.07 -3.93
N ALA A 66 -9.74 9.30 -3.01
CA ALA A 66 -10.70 9.74 -2.01
C ALA A 66 -10.08 9.80 -0.59
N PRO A 67 -10.58 10.68 0.30
CA PRO A 67 -10.08 10.82 1.66
C PRO A 67 -10.42 9.62 2.57
N SER A 68 -11.35 8.76 2.17
CA SER A 68 -11.73 7.55 2.90
C SER A 68 -12.23 6.47 1.94
N ALA A 69 -12.24 5.23 2.44
CA ALA A 69 -12.83 4.09 1.75
C ALA A 69 -13.51 3.16 2.76
N THR A 70 -14.55 2.48 2.27
CA THR A 70 -15.36 1.57 3.06
C THR A 70 -15.06 0.12 2.69
N ILE A 71 -14.83 -0.73 3.68
CA ILE A 71 -14.58 -2.16 3.55
C ILE A 71 -15.75 -2.90 4.19
N ARG A 72 -16.55 -3.57 3.37
CA ARG A 72 -17.71 -4.35 3.80
C ARG A 72 -17.39 -5.84 3.88
N ILE A 73 -17.91 -6.51 4.89
CA ILE A 73 -17.76 -7.94 5.13
C ILE A 73 -19.15 -8.53 5.36
N THR A 74 -19.57 -9.44 4.48
CA THR A 74 -20.85 -10.16 4.62
C THR A 74 -20.56 -11.66 4.71
N GLY A 75 -21.06 -12.31 5.76
CA GLY A 75 -20.84 -13.74 5.99
C GLY A 75 -21.34 -14.19 7.36
N ASN A 76 -21.60 -15.49 7.51
CA ASN A 76 -22.08 -16.08 8.77
C ASN A 76 -23.32 -15.37 9.38
N GLY A 77 -24.23 -14.87 8.55
CA GLY A 77 -25.40 -14.11 9.00
C GLY A 77 -25.11 -12.67 9.47
N ALA A 78 -23.86 -12.21 9.38
CA ALA A 78 -23.44 -10.86 9.73
C ALA A 78 -23.16 -10.00 8.48
N ASP A 79 -23.34 -8.70 8.65
CA ASP A 79 -23.00 -7.67 7.68
C ASP A 79 -22.32 -6.51 8.41
N MET A 80 -21.01 -6.37 8.22
CA MET A 80 -20.16 -5.43 8.93
C MET A 80 -19.44 -4.52 7.97
N THR A 81 -19.13 -3.32 8.42
CA THR A 81 -18.50 -2.30 7.59
C THR A 81 -17.48 -1.52 8.39
N PHE A 82 -16.26 -1.41 7.87
CA PHE A 82 -15.21 -0.55 8.41
C PHE A 82 -14.92 0.59 7.45
N THR A 83 -14.71 1.78 8.00
CA THR A 83 -14.22 2.93 7.23
C THR A 83 -12.75 3.14 7.56
N LEU A 84 -11.91 3.20 6.53
CA LEU A 84 -10.50 3.54 6.64
C LEU A 84 -10.29 4.91 5.99
N THR A 85 -9.69 5.84 6.71
CA THR A 85 -9.31 7.15 6.17
C THR A 85 -7.94 7.08 5.49
N ARG A 86 -7.65 8.05 4.61
CA ARG A 86 -6.34 8.17 3.95
C ARG A 86 -5.24 8.35 4.99
N ASP A 87 -5.46 9.17 6.01
CA ASP A 87 -4.45 9.44 7.03
C ASP A 87 -4.12 8.18 7.85
N GLU A 88 -5.14 7.40 8.25
CA GLU A 88 -4.93 6.11 8.90
C GLU A 88 -4.19 5.13 7.98
N PHE A 89 -4.56 5.08 6.69
CA PHE A 89 -3.87 4.25 5.72
C PHE A 89 -2.40 4.64 5.56
N GLU A 90 -2.08 5.93 5.47
CA GLU A 90 -0.71 6.45 5.40
C GLU A 90 0.10 6.02 6.64
N GLN A 91 -0.47 6.12 7.83
CA GLN A 91 0.15 5.64 9.07
C GLN A 91 0.39 4.12 9.05
N LEU A 92 -0.56 3.34 8.53
CA LEU A 92 -0.42 1.88 8.44
C LEU A 92 0.73 1.46 7.51
N ILE A 93 0.94 2.17 6.40
CA ILE A 93 1.94 1.81 5.39
C ILE A 93 3.31 2.47 5.60
N GLU A 94 3.41 3.45 6.51
CA GLU A 94 4.62 4.24 6.76
C GLU A 94 5.91 3.40 6.88
N PRO A 95 5.94 2.27 7.63
CA PRO A 95 7.15 1.45 7.73
C PRO A 95 7.61 0.89 6.39
N GLN A 96 6.66 0.50 5.53
CA GLN A 96 6.95 -0.06 4.21
C GLN A 96 7.46 1.04 3.26
N ILE A 97 6.85 2.24 3.30
CA ILE A 97 7.25 3.36 2.45
C ILE A 97 8.62 3.89 2.85
N THR A 98 8.89 4.03 4.16
CA THR A 98 10.20 4.43 4.67
C THR A 98 11.31 3.48 4.20
N ARG A 99 11.07 2.16 4.25
CA ARG A 99 12.02 1.17 3.74
C ARG A 99 12.27 1.34 2.24
N GLY A 100 11.23 1.63 1.46
CA GLY A 100 11.34 1.92 0.03
C GLY A 100 12.19 3.15 -0.27
N VAL A 101 11.98 4.24 0.47
CA VAL A 101 12.79 5.47 0.33
C VAL A 101 14.25 5.21 0.69
N GLN A 102 14.52 4.48 1.78
CA GLN A 102 15.88 4.13 2.18
C GLN A 102 16.60 3.28 1.13
N LEU A 103 15.89 2.32 0.53
CA LEU A 103 16.42 1.49 -0.55
C LEU A 103 16.76 2.33 -1.79
N ALA A 104 15.84 3.19 -2.23
CA ALA A 104 16.07 4.10 -3.35
C ALA A 104 17.28 5.03 -3.10
N ALA A 105 17.36 5.59 -1.89
CA ALA A 105 18.51 6.41 -1.48
C ALA A 105 19.83 5.62 -1.50
N SER A 106 19.81 4.33 -1.13
CA SER A 106 21.00 3.47 -1.21
C SER A 106 21.44 3.26 -2.65
N VAL A 107 20.50 2.95 -3.55
CA VAL A 107 20.80 2.72 -4.97
C VAL A 107 21.42 3.97 -5.60
N LEU A 108 20.90 5.17 -5.27
CA LEU A 108 21.47 6.44 -5.74
C LEU A 108 22.90 6.65 -5.24
N ARG A 109 23.17 6.39 -3.95
CA ARG A 109 24.53 6.47 -3.39
C ARG A 109 25.48 5.49 -4.06
N ASP A 110 25.06 4.25 -4.27
CA ASP A 110 25.89 3.22 -4.90
C ASP A 110 26.19 3.53 -6.37
N ALA A 111 25.32 4.31 -7.01
CA ALA A 111 25.48 4.83 -8.37
C ALA A 111 26.36 6.08 -8.43
N GLY A 112 26.79 6.62 -7.28
CA GLY A 112 27.54 7.88 -7.22
C GLY A 112 26.70 9.11 -7.58
N VAL A 113 25.37 9.01 -7.49
CA VAL A 113 24.45 10.12 -7.78
C VAL A 113 24.05 10.79 -6.47
N ASP A 114 24.47 12.04 -6.30
CA ASP A 114 23.99 12.88 -5.20
C ASP A 114 22.63 13.52 -5.51
N ARG A 115 22.04 14.21 -4.53
CA ARG A 115 20.74 14.88 -4.70
C ARG A 115 20.76 15.98 -5.77
N GLY A 116 21.92 16.60 -6.05
CA GLY A 116 22.06 17.65 -7.05
C GLY A 116 22.21 17.11 -8.47
N GLY A 117 22.73 15.89 -8.62
CA GLY A 117 22.91 15.20 -9.90
C GLY A 117 21.66 14.42 -10.36
N LEU A 118 20.67 14.22 -9.51
CA LEU A 118 19.44 13.51 -9.87
C LEU A 118 18.46 14.44 -10.61
N GLN A 119 18.32 14.20 -11.92
CA GLN A 119 17.44 15.01 -12.78
C GLN A 119 15.96 14.71 -12.60
N ALA A 120 15.60 13.43 -12.42
CA ALA A 120 14.21 13.00 -12.33
C ALA A 120 14.07 11.60 -11.71
N LEU A 121 12.98 11.40 -10.98
CA LEU A 121 12.47 10.11 -10.52
C LEU A 121 11.23 9.74 -11.31
N TYR A 122 11.30 8.65 -12.08
CA TYR A 122 10.16 8.09 -12.79
C TYR A 122 9.53 6.98 -11.95
N LEU A 123 8.33 7.25 -11.42
CA LEU A 123 7.62 6.29 -10.58
C LEU A 123 6.74 5.38 -11.43
N THR A 124 6.98 4.07 -11.36
CA THR A 124 6.23 3.07 -12.14
C THR A 124 5.49 2.09 -11.24
N GLY A 125 4.43 1.47 -11.78
CA GLY A 125 3.59 0.50 -11.07
C GLY A 125 2.36 1.10 -10.38
N GLY A 126 1.33 0.30 -10.13
CA GLY A 126 0.05 0.81 -9.60
C GLY A 126 0.16 1.45 -8.22
N SER A 127 1.00 0.89 -7.33
CA SER A 127 1.17 1.41 -5.97
C SER A 127 1.94 2.73 -5.91
N SER A 128 2.66 3.12 -6.97
CA SER A 128 3.28 4.44 -6.98
C SER A 128 2.25 5.55 -6.99
N ARG A 129 1.04 5.33 -7.53
CA ARG A 129 -0.06 6.31 -7.60
C ARG A 129 -0.62 6.74 -6.24
N ILE A 130 -0.22 6.09 -5.15
CA ILE A 130 -0.58 6.50 -3.80
C ILE A 130 0.08 7.86 -3.53
N PRO A 131 -0.67 8.94 -3.23
CA PRO A 131 -0.10 10.28 -3.03
C PRO A 131 1.01 10.32 -1.98
N TYR A 132 0.90 9.51 -0.93
CA TYR A 132 1.92 9.36 0.09
C TYR A 132 3.27 8.87 -0.46
N VAL A 133 3.25 7.89 -1.37
CA VAL A 133 4.46 7.35 -2.00
C VAL A 133 5.17 8.43 -2.81
N HIS A 134 4.42 9.20 -3.60
CA HIS A 134 4.96 10.37 -4.32
C HIS A 134 5.61 11.36 -3.34
N ARG A 135 4.89 11.76 -2.28
CA ARG A 135 5.40 12.73 -1.31
C ARG A 135 6.72 12.28 -0.68
N ARG A 136 6.80 11.00 -0.27
CA ARG A 136 8.00 10.45 0.38
C ARG A 136 9.17 10.28 -0.58
N LEU A 137 8.94 9.89 -1.84
CA LEU A 137 10.01 9.76 -2.84
C LEU A 137 10.49 11.11 -3.39
N ALA A 138 9.64 12.13 -3.40
CA ALA A 138 10.02 13.49 -3.77
C ALA A 138 11.11 14.09 -2.86
N GLU A 139 11.30 13.53 -1.65
CA GLU A 139 12.40 13.90 -0.75
C GLU A 139 13.79 13.52 -1.30
N LEU A 140 13.85 12.61 -2.26
CA LEU A 140 15.11 12.16 -2.89
C LEU A 140 15.47 13.00 -4.13
N GLY A 141 14.48 13.57 -4.81
CA GLY A 141 14.65 14.36 -6.02
C GLY A 141 13.33 14.67 -6.73
N PRO A 142 13.38 15.45 -7.82
CA PRO A 142 12.19 15.82 -8.58
C PRO A 142 11.51 14.58 -9.16
N ILE A 143 10.19 14.48 -9.00
CA ILE A 143 9.39 13.44 -9.65
C ILE A 143 9.00 13.92 -11.04
N ALA A 144 9.28 13.11 -12.05
CA ALA A 144 8.78 13.31 -13.41
C ALA A 144 7.63 12.35 -13.67
N THR A 145 6.61 12.85 -14.36
CA THR A 145 5.61 12.03 -15.01
C THR A 145 6.09 11.66 -16.40
N LEU A 146 5.67 10.51 -16.93
CA LEU A 146 6.05 10.10 -18.29
C LEU A 146 5.53 11.06 -19.38
N ASP A 147 4.62 11.96 -19.02
CA ASP A 147 4.03 12.98 -19.87
C ASP A 147 4.70 14.37 -19.73
N ASP A 148 5.73 14.49 -18.90
CA ASP A 148 6.53 15.73 -18.81
C ASP A 148 7.46 15.83 -20.04
N PRO A 149 7.39 16.92 -20.82
CA PRO A 149 8.09 17.07 -22.11
C PRO A 149 9.61 17.18 -22.00
#